data_AF-A0AAE4AFI5-F1
#
_entry.id   AF-A0AAE4AFI5-F1
#
_cell.length_a   1.000
_cell.length_b   1.000
_cell.length_c   1.000
_cell.angle_alpha   90.00
_cell.angle_beta   90.00
_cell.angle_gamma   90.00
#
_symmetry.space_group_name_H-M   'P 1'
#
loop_
_entity.id
_entity.type
_entity.pdbx_description
1 polymer ?
#
loop_
_entity_poly.entity_id
_entity_poly.type
_entity_poly.pdbx_seq_one_letter_code
_entity_poly.pdbx_strand_id
1 'polypeptide(L)'
;MTSPQTDAARLNLALTELRLPAIKALWPRFAEQADKEGWPAARLLSTLVEHELAERDRRRIQRHLAQARLLPGKTLETFDFIA
;
A
#
# COMPACT_ATOMS: atom_id res chain seq x y z
N MET A 1 10.92 17.68 24.98
CA MET A 1 10.12 18.10 23.82
C MET A 1 10.72 17.43 22.60
N THR A 2 10.15 16.35 22.10
CA THR A 2 10.58 15.75 20.84
C THR A 2 10.16 16.67 19.70
N SER A 3 11.09 17.00 18.82
CA SER A 3 10.78 17.80 17.64
C SER A 3 9.93 16.95 16.68
N PRO A 4 8.91 17.52 16.02
CA PRO A 4 8.04 16.78 15.10
C PRO A 4 8.82 16.12 13.95
N GLN A 5 9.95 16.72 13.55
CA GLN A 5 10.87 16.13 12.57
C GLN A 5 11.56 14.84 13.08
N THR A 6 11.88 14.78 14.37
CA THR A 6 12.47 13.59 15.01
C THR A 6 11.43 12.48 15.12
N ASP A 7 10.18 12.82 15.41
CA ASP A 7 9.08 11.86 15.50
C ASP A 7 8.72 11.29 14.12
N ALA A 8 8.70 12.13 13.08
CA ALA A 8 8.55 11.69 11.69
C ALA A 8 9.66 10.73 11.24
N ALA A 9 10.91 10.99 11.61
CA ALA A 9 12.03 10.12 11.29
C ALA A 9 11.93 8.76 12.00
N ARG A 10 11.56 8.76 13.29
CA ARG A 10 11.32 7.52 14.06
C ARG A 10 10.17 6.70 13.48
N LEU A 11 9.08 7.36 13.08
CA LEU A 11 7.95 6.71 12.42
C LEU A 11 8.38 6.05 11.10
N ASN A 12 9.13 6.77 10.26
CA ASN A 12 9.64 6.22 9.00
C ASN A 12 10.56 5.00 9.19
N LEU A 13 11.38 4.99 10.25
CA LEU A 13 12.20 3.84 10.60
C LEU A 13 11.33 2.64 11.00
N ALA A 14 10.39 2.84 11.94
CA ALA A 14 9.48 1.80 12.40
C ALA A 14 8.63 1.21 11.25
N LEU A 15 8.12 2.05 10.34
CA LEU A 15 7.37 1.60 9.16
C LEU A 15 8.23 0.77 8.20
N THR A 16 9.54 1.06 8.14
CA THR A 16 10.48 0.27 7.35
C THR A 16 10.71 -1.10 7.99
N GLU A 17 10.91 -1.16 9.30
CA GLU A 17 11.10 -2.42 10.05
C GLU A 17 9.88 -3.33 9.99
N LEU A 18 8.67 -2.75 10.11
CA LEU A 18 7.40 -3.47 9.99
C LEU A 18 7.05 -3.86 8.54
N ARG A 19 7.85 -3.42 7.56
CA ARG A 19 7.61 -3.64 6.12
C ARG A 19 6.23 -3.17 5.69
N LEU A 20 5.91 -1.91 6.01
CA LEU A 20 4.67 -1.20 5.66
C LEU A 20 4.94 -0.12 4.59
N PRO A 21 5.25 -0.53 3.34
CA PRO A 21 5.70 0.39 2.29
C PRO A 21 4.62 1.35 1.79
N ALA A 22 3.34 0.99 1.83
CA ALA A 22 2.27 1.88 1.38
C ALA A 22 2.04 2.98 2.43
N ILE A 23 1.95 2.60 3.71
CA ILE A 23 1.84 3.58 4.81
C ILE A 23 3.04 4.52 4.79
N LYS A 24 4.27 3.99 4.67
CA LYS A 24 5.49 4.81 4.59
C LYS A 24 5.43 5.89 3.49
N ALA A 25 4.84 5.57 2.33
CA ALA A 25 4.73 6.50 1.22
C ALA A 25 3.57 7.50 1.39
N LEU A 26 2.48 7.10 2.05
CA LEU A 26 1.23 7.84 2.05
C LEU A 26 0.97 8.63 3.33
N TRP A 27 1.59 8.26 4.46
CA TRP A 27 1.32 8.87 5.76
C TRP A 27 1.53 10.39 5.82
N PRO A 28 2.54 11.02 5.18
CA PRO A 28 2.72 12.47 5.28
C PRO A 28 1.56 13.22 4.63
N ARG A 29 1.12 12.75 3.45
CA ARG A 29 0.01 13.36 2.70
C ARG A 29 -1.32 13.19 3.44
N PHE A 30 -1.59 12.01 3.99
CA PHE A 30 -2.82 11.80 4.75
C PHE A 30 -2.81 12.53 6.09
N ALA A 31 -1.65 12.71 6.72
CA ALA A 31 -1.52 13.54 7.92
C ALA A 31 -1.85 15.01 7.62
N GLU A 32 -1.27 15.59 6.57
CA GLU A 32 -1.59 16.96 6.14
C GLU A 32 -3.08 17.13 5.81
N GLN A 33 -3.68 16.15 5.13
CA GLN A 33 -5.10 16.17 4.81
C GLN A 33 -5.98 16.04 6.07
N ALA A 34 -5.62 15.16 7.00
CA ALA A 34 -6.32 14.97 8.26
C ALA A 34 -6.26 16.23 9.12
N ASP A 35 -5.11 16.91 9.18
CA ASP A 35 -4.95 18.17 9.89
C ASP A 35 -5.81 19.28 9.28
N LYS A 36 -5.87 19.34 7.94
CA LYS A 36 -6.69 20.32 7.22
C LYS A 36 -8.19 20.09 7.38
N GLU A 37 -8.63 18.84 7.33
CA GLU A 37 -10.04 18.45 7.37
C GLU A 37 -10.53 18.14 8.80
N GLY A 38 -9.64 18.19 9.80
CA GLY A 38 -9.98 17.91 11.20
C GLY A 38 -10.39 16.44 11.44
N TRP A 39 -9.75 15.49 10.76
CA TRP A 39 -10.13 14.09 10.89
C TRP A 39 -9.88 13.55 12.30
N PRO A 40 -10.76 12.69 12.82
CA PRO A 40 -10.44 11.88 13.99
C PRO A 40 -9.24 10.98 13.71
N ALA A 41 -8.35 10.79 14.69
CA ALA A 41 -7.17 9.92 14.55
C ALA A 41 -7.52 8.50 14.08
N ALA A 42 -8.65 7.96 14.53
CA ALA A 42 -9.15 6.66 14.09
C ALA A 42 -9.39 6.62 12.57
N ARG A 43 -9.90 7.70 11.96
CA ARG A 43 -10.14 7.78 10.51
C ARG A 43 -8.83 7.77 9.74
N LEU A 44 -7.85 8.57 10.17
CA LEU A 44 -6.52 8.59 9.56
C LEU A 44 -5.87 7.20 9.59
N LEU A 45 -5.88 6.55 10.75
CA LEU A 45 -5.29 5.22 10.90
C LEU A 45 -6.00 4.17 10.05
N SER A 46 -7.34 4.16 10.03
CA SER A 46 -8.10 3.24 9.17
C SER A 46 -7.76 3.43 7.69
N THR A 47 -7.74 4.67 7.20
CA THR A 47 -7.40 4.95 5.79
C THR A 47 -5.99 4.50 5.42
N LEU A 48 -5.01 4.68 6.31
CA LEU A 48 -3.64 4.21 6.07
C LEU A 48 -3.56 2.68 6.02
N VAL A 49 -4.23 2.00 6.95
CA VAL A 49 -4.27 0.53 7.01
C VAL A 49 -4.98 -0.05 5.79
N GLU A 50 -6.08 0.54 5.35
CA GLU A 50 -6.80 0.15 4.14
C GLU A 50 -5.90 0.20 2.89
N HIS A 51 -5.13 1.28 2.73
CA HIS A 51 -4.19 1.40 1.60
C HIS A 51 -3.08 0.34 1.65
N GLU A 52 -2.57 0.02 2.84
CA GLU A 52 -1.57 -1.02 3.01
C GLU A 52 -2.10 -2.40 2.65
N LEU A 53 -3.32 -2.75 3.10
CA LEU A 53 -3.96 -4.01 2.76
C LEU A 53 -4.17 -4.13 1.25
N ALA A 54 -4.73 -3.09 0.61
CA ALA A 54 -4.95 -3.05 -0.83
C ALA A 54 -3.65 -3.24 -1.62
N GLU A 55 -2.57 -2.56 -1.21
CA GLU A 55 -1.28 -2.66 -1.89
C GLU A 55 -0.63 -4.05 -1.69
N ARG A 56 -0.81 -4.67 -0.51
CA ARG A 56 -0.33 -6.04 -0.27
C ARG A 56 -1.08 -7.06 -1.10
N ASP A 57 -2.40 -6.93 -1.21
CA ASP A 57 -3.23 -7.80 -2.06
C ASP A 57 -2.85 -7.64 -3.52
N ARG A 58 -2.68 -6.40 -4.00
CA ARG A 58 -2.18 -6.12 -5.35
C ARG A 58 -0.82 -6.80 -5.60
N ARG A 59 0.14 -6.67 -4.67
CA ARG A 59 1.45 -7.33 -4.78
C ARG A 59 1.38 -8.84 -4.68
N ARG A 60 0.41 -9.40 -3.96
CA ARG A 60 0.18 -10.85 -3.89
C ARG A 60 -0.33 -11.36 -5.24
N ILE A 61 -1.35 -10.71 -5.81
CA ILE A 61 -1.90 -11.02 -7.13
C ILE A 61 -0.80 -10.92 -8.20
N GLN A 62 -0.04 -9.82 -8.22
CA GLN A 62 1.06 -9.63 -9.18
C GLN A 62 2.16 -10.69 -9.04
N ARG A 63 2.51 -11.10 -7.81
CA ARG A 63 3.45 -12.21 -7.60
C ARG A 63 2.91 -13.53 -8.12
N HIS A 64 1.65 -13.85 -7.85
CA HIS A 64 1.02 -15.06 -8.40
C HIS A 64 0.96 -15.02 -9.93
N LEU A 65 0.62 -13.88 -10.53
CA LEU A 65 0.59 -13.69 -11.97
C LEU A 65 1.99 -13.85 -12.61
N ALA A 66 3.03 -13.28 -11.99
CA ALA A 66 4.41 -13.41 -12.44
C ALA A 66 4.95 -14.84 -12.27
N GLN A 67 4.60 -15.51 -11.16
CA GLN A 67 4.98 -16.91 -10.91
C GLN A 67 4.24 -17.88 -11.81
N ALA A 68 3.01 -17.56 -12.23
CA ALA A 68 2.22 -18.36 -13.15
C ALA A 68 2.83 -18.50 -14.54
N ARG A 69 3.96 -17.81 -14.86
CA ARG A 69 4.64 -17.85 -16.17
C ARG A 69 3.64 -17.93 -17.32
N LEU A 70 2.66 -17.02 -17.34
CA LEU A 70 1.83 -16.87 -18.52
C LEU A 70 2.79 -16.62 -19.69
N LEU A 71 2.81 -17.55 -20.65
CA LEU A 71 3.58 -17.38 -21.89
C LEU A 71 3.21 -16.01 -22.46
N PRO A 72 4.18 -15.16 -22.84
CA PRO A 72 3.89 -13.89 -23.48
C PRO A 72 3.18 -14.19 -24.81
N GLY A 73 1.86 -14.03 -24.84
CA GLY A 73 1.05 -14.34 -26.03
C GLY A 73 -0.25 -15.13 -25.83
N LYS A 74 -0.62 -15.57 -24.62
CA LYS A 74 -2.00 -16.03 -24.34
C LYS A 74 -2.72 -15.07 -23.41
N THR A 75 -3.22 -13.99 -23.97
CA THR A 75 -4.42 -13.34 -23.44
C THR A 75 -5.58 -14.33 -23.54
N LEU A 76 -6.56 -14.22 -22.63
CA LEU A 76 -7.78 -15.05 -22.61
C LEU A 76 -8.63 -14.95 -23.90
N GLU A 77 -8.26 -14.07 -24.84
CA GLU A 77 -8.89 -13.91 -26.15
C GLU A 77 -8.54 -15.03 -27.14
N THR A 78 -7.52 -15.85 -26.89
CA THR A 78 -7.13 -16.96 -27.77
C THR A 78 -7.38 -18.34 -27.15
N PHE A 79 -8.37 -18.44 -26.25
CA PHE A 79 -8.91 -19.75 -25.88
C PHE A 79 -9.93 -20.17 -26.93
N ASP A 80 -9.51 -21.07 -27.82
CA ASP A 80 -10.41 -21.79 -28.72
C ASP A 80 -11.14 -22.87 -27.91
N PHE A 81 -12.46 -22.80 -27.87
CA PHE A 81 -13.34 -23.73 -27.16
C PHE A 81 -13.88 -24.85 -28.08
N ILE A 82 -13.39 -24.98 -29.31
CA ILE A 82 -13.88 -25.98 -30.26
C ILE A 82 -12.97 -27.21 -30.24
N ALA A 83 -13.42 -28.23 -29.51
CA ALA A 83 -13.02 -29.63 -29.70
C ALA A 83 -14.15 -30.39 -30.41
#